data_AF-A0A376DVZ2-F1
#
_entry.id   AF-A0A376DVZ2-F1
#
_cell.length_a   1.000
_cell.length_b   1.000
_cell.length_c   1.000
_cell.angle_alpha   90.00
_cell.angle_beta   90.00
_cell.angle_gamma   90.00
#
_symmetry.space_group_name_H-M   'P 1'
#
loop_
_entity.id
_entity.type
_entity.pdbx_description
1 polymer ?
#
loop_
_entity_poly.entity_id
_entity_poly.type
_entity_poly.pdbx_seq_one_letter_code
_entity_poly.pdbx_strand_id
1 'polypeptide(L)'
;MPEETWMQDAADQLCEQMMEKYNQEKPIVWNTIQMYRTGRLEYMEQDLQRAREKNYFIGYKIVRGAYMEKERARAAEKGYADPIQPTKEASDKNYNAGIDFVMNHLDKVSAFFGTHNEISSD
;
A
#
# COMPACT_ATOMS: atom_id res chain seq x y z
N MET A 1 17.72 -16.78 -2.77
CA MET A 1 16.47 -17.38 -2.27
C MET A 1 15.29 -16.47 -2.59
N PRO A 2 14.12 -17.00 -2.95
CA PRO A 2 12.99 -16.21 -3.43
C PRO A 2 12.24 -15.55 -2.28
N GLU A 3 12.67 -14.37 -1.85
CA GLU A 3 11.84 -13.45 -1.05
C GLU A 3 11.24 -12.37 -1.97
N GLU A 4 10.06 -11.82 -1.65
CA GLU A 4 9.59 -10.44 -1.96
C GLU A 4 8.34 -10.20 -2.85
N THR A 5 7.72 -11.15 -3.57
CA THR A 5 6.36 -10.92 -4.17
C THR A 5 5.27 -11.81 -3.57
N TRP A 6 5.44 -13.13 -3.62
CA TRP A 6 4.50 -14.08 -2.99
C TRP A 6 4.38 -13.87 -1.47
N MET A 7 5.47 -13.45 -0.81
CA MET A 7 5.48 -13.16 0.62
C MET A 7 4.76 -11.85 0.93
N GLN A 8 4.78 -10.88 0.01
CA GLN A 8 4.02 -9.64 0.15
C GLN A 8 2.53 -9.90 -0.07
N ASP A 9 2.18 -10.70 -1.09
CA ASP A 9 0.78 -11.06 -1.33
C ASP A 9 0.23 -11.90 -0.17
N ALA A 10 1.03 -12.81 0.39
CA ALA A 10 0.68 -13.56 1.60
C ALA A 10 0.56 -12.65 2.84
N ALA A 11 1.45 -11.65 2.97
CA ALA A 11 1.38 -10.67 4.06
C ALA A 11 0.15 -9.76 3.92
N ASP A 12 -0.18 -9.30 2.72
CA ASP A 12 -1.38 -8.53 2.40
C ASP A 12 -2.63 -9.34 2.77
N GLN A 13 -2.72 -10.59 2.30
CA GLN A 13 -3.84 -11.49 2.63
C GLN A 13 -3.97 -11.75 4.13
N LEU A 14 -2.86 -11.98 4.83
CA LEU A 14 -2.87 -12.17 6.27
C LEU A 14 -3.34 -10.90 6.98
N CYS A 15 -2.84 -9.72 6.57
CA CYS A 15 -3.28 -8.46 7.14
C CYS A 15 -4.78 -8.23 6.90
N GLU A 16 -5.30 -8.51 5.71
CA GLU A 16 -6.72 -8.42 5.40
C GLU A 16 -7.56 -9.31 6.31
N GLN A 17 -7.18 -10.59 6.48
CA GLN A 17 -7.88 -11.50 7.38
C GLN A 17 -7.86 -11.01 8.84
N MET A 18 -6.74 -10.41 9.27
CA MET A 18 -6.61 -9.87 10.61
C MET A 18 -7.41 -8.55 10.76
N MET A 19 -7.45 -7.69 9.74
CA MET A 19 -8.28 -6.49 9.73
C MET A 19 -9.77 -6.86 9.78
N GLU A 20 -10.20 -7.81 8.96
CA GLU A 20 -11.56 -8.35 9.00
C GLU A 20 -11.90 -8.88 10.40
N LYS A 21 -10.99 -9.62 11.03
CA LYS A 21 -11.26 -10.19 12.36
C LYS A 21 -11.29 -9.16 13.49
N TYR A 22 -10.42 -8.16 13.47
CA TYR A 22 -10.18 -7.30 14.63
C TYR A 22 -10.60 -5.84 14.46
N ASN A 23 -10.67 -5.31 13.24
CA ASN A 23 -10.99 -3.90 12.99
C ASN A 23 -12.51 -3.66 12.88
N GLN A 24 -13.28 -4.11 13.87
CA GLN A 24 -14.76 -4.06 13.82
C GLN A 24 -15.32 -2.67 14.14
N GLU A 25 -14.69 -1.96 15.08
CA GLU A 25 -15.12 -0.61 15.50
C GLU A 25 -14.12 0.48 15.09
N LYS A 26 -12.84 0.12 15.00
CA LYS A 26 -11.74 1.02 14.67
C LYS A 26 -10.55 0.23 14.09
N PRO A 27 -9.63 0.88 13.36
CA PRO A 27 -8.42 0.22 12.88
C PRO A 27 -7.45 -0.09 14.03
N ILE A 28 -7.15 -1.37 14.24
CA ILE A 28 -6.17 -1.90 15.20
C ILE A 28 -5.02 -2.59 14.46
N VAL A 29 -5.36 -3.35 13.43
CA VAL A 29 -4.43 -3.97 12.49
C VAL A 29 -4.20 -3.02 11.32
N TRP A 30 -2.94 -2.86 10.95
CA TRP A 30 -2.51 -1.93 9.90
C TRP A 30 -1.64 -2.65 8.87
N ASN A 31 -1.90 -2.39 7.59
CA ASN A 31 -1.07 -2.89 6.49
C ASN A 31 -0.18 -1.78 5.90
N THR A 32 1.03 -2.11 5.46
CA THR A 32 1.94 -1.15 4.83
C THR A 32 1.79 -1.18 3.32
N ILE A 33 1.33 -0.07 2.74
CA ILE A 33 1.12 0.07 1.30
C ILE A 33 2.30 0.82 0.70
N GLN A 34 3.07 0.12 -0.15
CA GLN A 34 4.23 0.69 -0.83
C GLN A 34 3.85 1.21 -2.23
N MET A 35 3.76 2.53 -2.38
CA MET A 35 3.18 3.17 -3.57
C MET A 35 4.09 3.17 -4.81
N TYR A 36 5.37 2.82 -4.65
CA TYR A 36 6.28 2.52 -5.76
C TYR A 36 5.88 1.28 -6.59
N ARG A 37 4.96 0.42 -6.11
CA ARG A 37 4.49 -0.76 -6.83
C ARG A 37 3.31 -0.37 -7.73
N THR A 38 3.26 -0.98 -8.91
CA THR A 38 2.07 -0.93 -9.77
C THR A 38 0.92 -1.72 -9.13
N GLY A 39 -0.33 -1.35 -9.41
CA GLY A 39 -1.50 -2.11 -8.94
C GLY A 39 -1.98 -1.80 -7.51
N ARG A 40 -1.32 -0.88 -6.77
CA ARG A 40 -1.66 -0.61 -5.37
C ARG A 40 -2.93 0.20 -5.18
N LEU A 41 -3.28 1.08 -6.12
CA LEU A 41 -4.56 1.80 -6.06
C LEU A 41 -5.72 0.83 -6.30
N GLU A 42 -5.59 -0.05 -7.29
CA GLU A 42 -6.56 -1.11 -7.58
C GLU A 42 -6.73 -2.05 -6.38
N TYR A 43 -5.63 -2.40 -5.71
CA TYR A 43 -5.68 -3.16 -4.45
C TYR A 43 -6.49 -2.42 -3.37
N MET A 44 -6.24 -1.13 -3.16
CA MET A 44 -6.94 -0.33 -2.14
C MET A 44 -8.44 -0.21 -2.44
N GLU A 45 -8.83 -0.02 -3.70
CA GLU A 45 -10.24 -0.03 -4.13
C GLU A 45 -10.92 -1.36 -3.83
N GLN A 46 -10.28 -2.48 -4.17
CA GLN A 46 -10.83 -3.80 -3.93
C GLN A 46 -10.91 -4.13 -2.42
N ASP A 47 -9.93 -3.71 -1.64
CA ASP A 47 -9.93 -3.89 -0.18
C ASP A 47 -11.04 -3.04 0.47
N LEU A 48 -11.26 -1.80 0.01
CA LEU A 48 -12.40 -0.99 0.45
C LEU A 48 -13.74 -1.64 0.13
N GLN A 49 -13.89 -2.24 -1.06
CA GLN A 49 -15.10 -2.99 -1.40
C GLN A 49 -15.33 -4.13 -0.39
N ARG A 50 -14.29 -4.95 -0.12
CA ARG A 50 -14.37 -6.04 0.86
C ARG A 50 -14.71 -5.54 2.26
N ALA A 51 -14.09 -4.44 2.69
CA ALA A 51 -14.33 -3.83 4.00
C ALA A 51 -15.75 -3.30 4.16
N ARG A 52 -16.35 -2.78 3.09
CA ARG A 52 -17.77 -2.37 3.07
C ARG A 52 -18.70 -3.57 3.13
N GLU A 53 -18.46 -4.59 2.32
CA GLU A 53 -19.28 -5.81 2.28
C GLU A 53 -19.29 -6.56 3.62
N LYS A 54 -18.13 -6.64 4.27
CA LYS A 54 -17.93 -7.37 5.52
C LYS A 54 -17.96 -6.48 6.76
N ASN A 55 -18.19 -5.19 6.57
CA ASN A 55 -18.31 -4.16 7.61
C ASN A 55 -17.15 -4.11 8.63
N TYR A 56 -15.91 -4.01 8.14
CA TYR A 56 -14.74 -3.72 8.98
C TYR A 56 -14.07 -2.39 8.56
N PHE A 57 -13.08 -1.93 9.34
CA PHE A 57 -12.29 -0.73 9.08
C PHE A 57 -10.90 -1.07 8.58
N ILE A 58 -10.40 -0.24 7.66
CA ILE A 58 -9.08 -0.42 7.05
C ILE A 58 -8.06 0.48 7.76
N GLY A 59 -6.90 -0.09 8.08
CA GLY A 59 -5.74 0.65 8.56
C GLY A 59 -4.58 0.57 7.57
N TYR A 60 -4.15 1.70 7.02
CA TYR A 60 -3.01 1.76 6.12
C TYR A 60 -1.83 2.56 6.67
N LYS A 61 -0.63 2.08 6.40
CA LYS A 61 0.60 2.87 6.49
C LYS A 61 1.10 3.08 5.07
N ILE A 62 0.85 4.26 4.52
CA ILE A 62 1.19 4.58 3.12
C ILE A 62 2.61 5.13 3.08
N VAL A 63 3.47 4.47 2.30
CA VAL A 63 4.88 4.84 2.09
C VAL A 63 5.20 4.91 0.60
N ARG A 64 6.15 5.75 0.21
CA ARG A 64 6.64 5.80 -1.19
C ARG A 64 7.31 4.48 -1.57
N GLY A 65 8.15 3.92 -0.69
CA GLY A 65 8.94 2.69 -0.92
C GLY A 65 10.44 2.98 -0.73
N ALA A 66 11.22 1.97 -0.33
CA ALA A 66 12.63 2.15 0.04
C ALA A 66 13.63 1.41 -0.88
N TYR A 67 13.13 0.57 -1.80
CA TYR A 67 13.98 -0.41 -2.50
C TYR A 67 13.78 -0.44 -4.03
N MET A 68 13.41 0.70 -4.67
CA MET A 68 13.13 0.77 -6.12
C MET A 68 14.27 0.18 -6.98
N GLU A 69 15.52 0.61 -6.75
CA GLU A 69 16.66 0.21 -7.57
C GLU A 69 16.99 -1.28 -7.42
N LYS A 70 16.86 -1.82 -6.21
CA LYS A 70 17.08 -3.24 -5.92
C LYS A 70 16.05 -4.11 -6.66
N GLU A 71 14.78 -3.73 -6.64
CA GLU A 71 13.71 -4.45 -7.35
C GLU A 71 13.92 -4.42 -8.86
N ARG A 72 14.27 -3.25 -9.43
CA ARG A 72 14.52 -3.11 -10.87
C ARG A 72 15.71 -3.93 -11.36
N ALA A 73 16.83 -3.90 -10.63
CA ALA A 73 18.03 -4.68 -10.98
C ALA A 73 17.72 -6.19 -11.01
N ARG A 74 16.88 -6.65 -10.08
CA ARG A 74 16.48 -8.05 -9.97
C ARG A 74 15.46 -8.47 -11.05
N ALA A 75 14.51 -7.61 -11.40
CA ALA A 75 13.59 -7.86 -12.52
C ALA A 75 14.36 -8.06 -13.82
N ALA A 76 15.39 -7.24 -14.06
CA ALA A 76 16.30 -7.40 -15.18
C ALA A 76 17.12 -8.71 -15.11
N GLU A 77 17.63 -9.07 -13.92
CA GLU A 77 18.37 -10.33 -13.71
C GLU A 77 17.53 -11.58 -13.99
N LYS A 78 16.25 -11.56 -13.58
CA LYS A 78 15.36 -12.73 -13.65
C LYS A 78 14.40 -12.74 -14.84
N GLY A 79 14.35 -11.67 -15.63
CA GLY A 79 13.54 -11.57 -16.85
C GLY A 79 12.03 -11.52 -16.62
N TYR A 80 11.55 -11.02 -15.46
CA TYR A 80 10.12 -10.77 -15.22
C TYR A 80 9.78 -9.29 -15.38
N ALA A 81 8.50 -8.99 -15.61
CA ALA A 81 8.01 -7.62 -15.77
C ALA A 81 8.27 -6.80 -14.48
N ASP A 82 8.80 -5.60 -14.64
CA ASP A 82 9.13 -4.71 -13.52
C ASP A 82 7.85 -4.37 -12.72
N PRO A 83 7.72 -4.80 -11.44
CA PRO A 83 6.51 -4.57 -10.64
C PRO A 83 6.48 -3.17 -10.01
N ILE A 84 7.51 -2.34 -10.28
CA ILE A 84 7.60 -0.97 -9.77
C ILE A 84 7.26 0.05 -10.85
N GLN A 85 6.88 1.24 -10.40
CA GLN A 85 6.61 2.39 -11.26
C GLN A 85 7.84 2.75 -12.10
N PRO A 86 7.64 3.21 -13.35
CA PRO A 86 8.74 3.43 -14.30
C PRO A 86 9.68 4.55 -13.86
N THR A 87 9.17 5.57 -13.17
CA THR A 87 9.95 6.72 -12.69
C THR A 87 9.59 7.07 -11.25
N LYS A 88 10.44 7.86 -10.60
CA LYS A 88 10.17 8.41 -9.27
C LYS A 88 8.91 9.29 -9.28
N GLU A 89 8.74 10.10 -10.32
CA GLU A 89 7.57 10.95 -10.50
C GLU A 89 6.28 10.13 -10.62
N ALA A 90 6.34 8.96 -11.27
CA ALA A 90 5.22 8.03 -11.32
C ALA A 90 4.90 7.46 -9.93
N SER A 91 5.91 7.10 -9.14
CA SER A 91 5.73 6.71 -7.73
C SER A 91 5.12 7.84 -6.88
N ASP A 92 5.58 9.08 -7.05
CA ASP A 92 5.07 10.24 -6.32
C ASP A 92 3.62 10.56 -6.70
N LYS A 93 3.26 10.45 -7.98
CA LYS A 93 1.87 10.56 -8.44
C LYS A 93 0.99 9.47 -7.82
N ASN A 94 1.48 8.24 -7.78
CA ASN A 94 0.76 7.12 -7.18
C ASN A 94 0.58 7.35 -5.67
N TYR A 95 1.62 7.83 -5.00
CA TYR A 95 1.57 8.19 -3.58
C TYR A 95 0.50 9.25 -3.28
N ASN A 96 0.47 10.32 -4.06
CA ASN A 96 -0.54 11.38 -3.93
C ASN A 96 -1.96 10.84 -4.18
N ALA A 97 -2.14 10.01 -5.21
CA ALA A 97 -3.43 9.36 -5.47
C ALA A 97 -3.87 8.45 -4.31
N GLY A 98 -2.92 7.78 -3.64
CA GLY A 98 -3.21 6.99 -2.43
C GLY A 98 -3.64 7.86 -1.24
N ILE A 99 -3.06 9.06 -1.10
CA ILE A 99 -3.54 10.05 -0.12
C ILE A 99 -4.96 10.47 -0.45
N ASP A 100 -5.22 10.89 -1.69
CA ASP A 100 -6.52 11.35 -2.13
C ASP A 100 -7.60 10.26 -1.93
N PHE A 101 -7.27 9.01 -2.22
CA PHE A 101 -8.14 7.86 -1.94
C PHE A 101 -8.53 7.79 -0.46
N VAL A 102 -7.57 7.88 0.46
CA VAL A 102 -7.86 7.83 1.90
C VAL A 102 -8.74 9.02 2.31
N MET A 103 -8.43 10.22 1.84
CA MET A 103 -9.19 11.43 2.18
C MET A 103 -10.64 11.36 1.71
N ASN A 104 -10.91 10.68 0.59
CA ASN A 104 -12.27 10.47 0.09
C ASN A 104 -13.04 9.36 0.81
N HIS A 105 -12.38 8.58 1.66
CA HIS A 105 -12.94 7.38 2.31
C HIS A 105 -12.64 7.30 3.82
N LEU A 106 -12.54 8.46 4.48
CA LEU A 106 -12.26 8.56 5.93
C LEU A 106 -13.31 7.90 6.82
N ASP A 107 -14.50 7.59 6.28
CA ASP A 107 -15.55 6.83 6.97
C ASP A 107 -15.17 5.36 7.21
N LYS A 108 -14.27 4.80 6.39
CA LYS A 108 -13.86 3.39 6.46
C LYS A 108 -12.36 3.17 6.51
N VAL A 109 -11.57 4.14 6.04
CA VAL A 109 -10.13 4.01 5.89
C VAL A 109 -9.42 5.01 6.79
N SER A 110 -8.50 4.52 7.61
CA SER A 110 -7.55 5.34 8.35
C SER A 110 -6.15 5.11 7.81
N ALA A 111 -5.35 6.18 7.71
CA ALA A 111 -3.97 6.05 7.25
C ALA A 111 -2.95 6.85 8.06
N PHE A 112 -1.75 6.28 8.17
CA PHE A 112 -0.52 7.00 8.51
C PHE A 112 0.31 7.23 7.25
N PHE A 113 0.71 8.47 7.02
CA PHE A 113 1.53 8.85 5.87
C PHE A 113 3.00 8.88 6.28
N GLY A 114 3.73 7.82 5.97
CA GLY A 114 5.18 7.75 6.21
C GLY A 114 5.93 8.54 5.14
N THR A 115 6.09 9.85 5.35
CA THR A 115 6.97 10.69 4.53
C THR A 115 8.02 11.35 5.41
N HIS A 116 9.28 11.29 5.00
CA HIS A 116 10.24 12.34 5.33
C HIS A 116 10.05 13.45 4.29
N ASN A 117 8.97 14.23 4.40
CA ASN A 117 8.94 15.53 3.74
C ASN A 117 9.50 16.52 4.78
N GLU A 118 10.72 17.03 4.56
CA GLU A 118 11.16 18.30 5.16
C GLU A 118 10.42 19.48 4.51
N ILE A 119 9.10 19.40 4.44
CA ILE A 119 8.23 20.52 4.09
C ILE A 119 7.09 20.51 5.11
N SER A 120 7.45 20.90 6.32
CA SER A 120 6.56 21.63 7.22
C SER A 120 7.45 22.57 8.03
N SER A 121 7.44 23.82 7.58
CA SER A 121 8.10 25.00 8.14
C SER A 121 7.58 25.35 9.55
N ASP A 122 8.44 26.02 10.33
CA ASP A 122 8.22 26.92 11.49
C ASP A 122 6.90 26.85 12.29
#